data_AF-A0A0Q9SA12-F1
#
_entry.id   AF-A0A0Q9SA12-F1
#
_cell.length_a   1.000
_cell.length_b   1.000
_cell.length_c   1.000
_cell.angle_alpha   90.00
_cell.angle_beta   90.00
_cell.angle_gamma   90.00
#
_symmetry.space_group_name_H-M   'P 1'
#
loop_
_entity.id
_entity.type
_entity.pdbx_description
1 polymer ?
#
loop_
_entity_poly.entity_id
_entity_poly.type
_entity_poly.pdbx_seq_one_letter_code
_entity_poly.pdbx_strand_id
1 'polypeptide(L)'
;MTNASELLDRAAGHLHAAAHQVEKLGDLRDSLSLRAFAGQIRLNAAGLSGDPQPTDNQQVDWSIPEQLQAALDTLDEIPPLEGPPDLPMWAWHVADLVRSAKDIEAR
;
A
#
# COMPACT_ATOMS: atom_id res chain seq x y z
N MET A 1 13.51 -6.52 17.70
CA MET A 1 12.21 -7.16 17.47
C MET A 1 11.33 -6.07 16.92
N THR A 2 10.98 -6.13 15.64
CA THR A 2 10.04 -5.17 15.04
C THR A 2 8.67 -5.47 15.63
N ASN A 3 8.01 -4.47 16.21
CA ASN A 3 6.68 -4.68 16.80
C ASN A 3 5.60 -4.59 15.71
N ALA A 4 4.42 -5.19 15.93
CA ALA A 4 3.35 -5.19 14.94
C ALA A 4 2.91 -3.78 14.50
N SER A 5 3.00 -2.78 15.38
CA SER A 5 2.70 -1.37 15.04
C SER A 5 3.68 -0.79 14.02
N GLU A 6 4.98 -1.05 14.19
CA GLU A 6 6.03 -0.62 13.26
C GLU A 6 5.84 -1.26 11.88
N LEU A 7 5.42 -2.52 11.83
CA LEU A 7 5.09 -3.21 10.59
C LEU A 7 3.84 -2.61 9.92
N LEU A 8 2.80 -2.29 10.69
CA LEU A 8 1.61 -1.60 10.17
C LEU A 8 1.94 -0.20 9.63
N ASP A 9 2.75 0.57 10.36
CA ASP A 9 3.22 1.90 9.94
C ASP A 9 4.01 1.82 8.64
N ARG A 10 4.90 0.82 8.53
CA ARG A 10 5.69 0.59 7.33
C ARG A 10 4.84 0.17 6.14
N ALA A 11 3.91 -0.77 6.33
CA ALA A 11 2.97 -1.18 5.29
C ALA A 11 2.14 0.00 4.80
N ALA A 12 1.63 0.83 5.72
CA ALA A 12 0.92 2.06 5.39
C ALA A 12 1.79 3.05 4.60
N GLY A 13 3.07 3.19 4.95
CA GLY A 13 4.05 3.99 4.20
C GLY A 13 4.20 3.54 2.74
N HIS A 14 4.34 2.23 2.49
CA HIS A 14 4.38 1.69 1.12
C HIS A 14 3.09 1.97 0.34
N LEU A 15 1.92 1.85 0.98
CA LEU A 15 0.63 2.19 0.35
C LEU A 15 0.54 3.69 0.02
N HIS A 16 1.01 4.58 0.90
CA HIS A 16 1.05 6.02 0.62
C HIS A 16 1.98 6.36 -0.56
N ALA A 17 3.15 5.72 -0.64
CA ALA A 17 4.06 5.88 -1.76
C ALA A 17 3.41 5.44 -3.09
N ALA A 18 2.77 4.27 -3.11
CA ALA A 18 2.03 3.77 -4.27
C ALA A 18 0.89 4.72 -4.67
N ALA A 19 0.09 5.18 -3.71
CA ALA A 19 -1.01 6.11 -3.98
C ALA A 19 -0.52 7.44 -4.60
N HIS A 20 0.60 7.98 -4.10
CA HIS A 20 1.20 9.19 -4.65
C HIS A 20 1.67 9.02 -6.09
N GLN A 21 2.28 7.88 -6.41
CA GLN A 21 2.67 7.56 -7.78
C GLN A 21 1.46 7.42 -8.72
N VAL A 22 0.42 6.70 -8.28
CA VAL A 22 -0.82 6.53 -9.05
C VAL A 22 -1.52 7.87 -9.29
N GLU A 23 -1.59 8.75 -8.29
CA GLU A 23 -2.19 10.07 -8.44
C GLU A 23 -1.44 10.92 -9.48
N LYS A 24 -0.11 10.99 -9.37
CA LYS A 24 0.72 11.67 -10.39
C LYS A 24 0.46 11.13 -11.79
N LEU A 25 0.36 9.81 -11.94
CA LEU A 25 0.04 9.18 -13.23
C LEU A 25 -1.36 9.55 -13.70
N GLY A 26 -2.34 9.58 -12.80
CA GLY A 26 -3.72 9.98 -13.07
C GLY A 26 -3.86 11.45 -13.46
N ASP A 27 -3.04 12.34 -12.90
CA ASP A 27 -2.96 13.75 -13.31
C ASP A 27 -2.33 13.89 -14.69
N LEU A 28 -1.20 13.22 -14.94
CA LEU A 28 -0.51 13.25 -16.23
C LEU A 28 -1.35 12.70 -17.38
N ARG A 29 -2.18 11.67 -17.11
CA ARG A 29 -3.03 11.02 -18.11
C ARG A 29 -4.48 11.52 -18.11
N ASP A 30 -4.81 12.53 -17.30
CA ASP A 30 -6.17 13.00 -17.03
C ASP A 30 -7.20 11.87 -16.83
N SER A 31 -6.80 10.87 -16.04
CA SER A 31 -7.55 9.62 -15.87
C SER A 31 -8.26 9.57 -14.53
N LEU A 32 -9.58 9.69 -14.55
CA LEU A 32 -10.42 9.58 -13.36
C LEU A 32 -10.29 8.20 -12.69
N SER A 33 -10.11 7.12 -13.45
CA SER A 33 -9.97 5.77 -12.90
C SER A 33 -8.67 5.62 -12.10
N LEU A 34 -7.56 6.21 -12.56
CA LEU A 34 -6.31 6.22 -11.82
C LEU A 34 -6.43 7.04 -10.54
N ARG A 35 -7.08 8.22 -10.59
CA ARG A 35 -7.31 9.03 -9.38
C ARG A 35 -8.20 8.30 -8.36
N ALA A 36 -9.23 7.58 -8.82
CA ALA A 36 -10.06 6.74 -7.97
C ALA A 36 -9.26 5.59 -7.33
N PHE A 37 -8.39 4.94 -8.10
CA PHE A 37 -7.51 3.88 -7.61
C PHE A 37 -6.51 4.40 -6.56
N ALA A 38 -5.91 5.58 -6.76
CA ALA A 38 -5.09 6.24 -5.74
C ALA A 38 -5.86 6.47 -4.44
N GLY A 39 -7.13 6.89 -4.53
CA GLY A 39 -8.02 7.05 -3.38
C GLY A 39 -8.26 5.74 -2.62
N GLN A 40 -8.47 4.63 -3.34
CA GLN A 40 -8.63 3.30 -2.73
C GLN A 40 -7.38 2.85 -1.98
N ILE A 41 -6.19 3.10 -2.54
CA ILE A 41 -4.92 2.77 -1.87
C ILE A 41 -4.80 3.59 -0.57
N ARG A 42 -5.10 4.89 -0.58
CA ARG A 42 -5.07 5.75 0.62
C ARG A 42 -6.04 5.31 1.70
N LEU A 43 -7.24 4.88 1.31
CA LEU A 43 -8.24 4.40 2.25
C LEU A 43 -7.73 3.16 3.00
N ASN A 44 -7.05 2.26 2.32
CA ASN A 44 -6.43 1.10 2.94
C ASN A 44 -5.25 1.49 3.84
N ALA A 45 -4.40 2.43 3.39
CA ALA A 45 -3.29 2.95 4.19
C ALA A 45 -3.76 3.55 5.53
N ALA A 46 -4.82 4.38 5.49
CA ALA A 46 -5.41 4.99 6.68
C ALA A 46 -6.05 3.97 7.64
N GLY A 47 -6.45 2.80 7.12
CA GLY A 47 -6.93 1.69 7.95
C GLY A 47 -5.82 1.00 8.73
N LEU A 48 -4.60 0.97 8.19
CA LEU A 48 -3.42 0.35 8.81
C LEU A 48 -2.79 1.25 9.87
N SER A 49 -2.61 2.54 9.57
CA SER A 49 -2.01 3.51 10.48
C SER A 49 -2.56 4.91 10.25
N GLY A 50 -2.81 5.64 11.35
CA GLY A 50 -3.26 7.03 11.31
C GLY A 50 -2.11 8.04 11.13
N ASP A 51 -0.88 7.65 11.41
CA ASP A 51 0.33 8.48 11.25
C ASP A 51 1.49 7.59 10.75
N PRO A 52 1.45 7.17 9.48
CA PRO A 52 2.41 6.22 8.94
C PRO A 52 3.81 6.80 8.94
N GLN A 53 4.80 5.97 9.31
CA GLN A 53 6.19 6.38 9.20
C GLN A 53 6.54 6.69 7.74
N PRO A 54 7.30 7.77 7.48
CA PRO A 54 7.81 8.04 6.15
C PRO A 54 8.66 6.86 5.68
N THR A 55 8.31 6.26 4.55
CA THR A 55 9.18 5.26 3.90
C THR A 55 10.51 5.91 3.56
N ASP A 56 11.60 5.26 3.98
CA ASP A 56 12.96 5.76 3.76
C ASP A 56 13.20 6.04 2.27
N ASN A 57 13.89 7.14 1.96
CA ASN A 57 14.07 7.71 0.62
C ASN A 57 14.78 6.78 -0.41
N GLN A 58 15.15 5.55 -0.03
CA GLN A 58 15.75 4.56 -0.93
C GLN A 58 14.73 3.86 -1.86
N GLN A 59 13.42 4.04 -1.66
CA GLN A 59 12.38 3.35 -2.44
C GLN A 59 11.82 4.16 -3.62
N VAL A 60 12.52 5.21 -4.06
CA VAL A 60 12.07 6.12 -5.12
C VAL A 60 11.89 5.43 -6.48
N ASP A 61 12.55 4.29 -6.70
CA ASP A 61 12.55 3.60 -8.01
C ASP A 61 11.58 2.41 -8.11
N TRP A 62 10.85 2.07 -7.06
CA TRP A 62 9.88 0.96 -7.13
C TRP A 62 8.63 1.35 -7.91
N SER A 63 8.17 0.44 -8.75
CA SER A 63 6.89 0.51 -9.44
C SER A 63 5.70 0.44 -8.46
N ILE A 64 4.51 0.79 -8.95
CA ILE A 64 3.28 0.75 -8.14
C ILE A 64 3.00 -0.67 -7.63
N PRO A 65 3.04 -1.75 -8.45
CA PRO A 65 2.84 -3.10 -7.94
C PRO A 65 3.91 -3.56 -6.96
N GLU A 66 5.17 -3.13 -7.12
CA GLU A 66 6.25 -3.47 -6.17
C GLU A 66 6.02 -2.82 -4.80
N GLN A 67 5.61 -1.55 -4.76
CA GLN A 67 5.23 -0.88 -3.52
C GLN A 67 4.05 -1.58 -2.83
N LEU A 68 3.01 -1.93 -3.58
CA LEU A 68 1.85 -2.65 -3.04
C LEU A 68 2.22 -4.07 -2.56
N GLN A 69 3.09 -4.76 -3.27
CA GLN A 69 3.57 -6.09 -2.86
C GLN A 69 4.40 -6.00 -1.59
N ALA A 70 5.27 -5.00 -1.47
CA ALA A 70 6.04 -4.81 -0.24
C ALA A 70 5.15 -4.47 0.97
N ALA A 71 4.05 -3.74 0.76
CA ALA A 71 3.05 -3.54 1.80
C ALA A 71 2.44 -4.88 2.26
N LEU A 72 2.07 -5.75 1.33
CA LEU A 72 1.53 -7.08 1.64
C LEU A 72 2.57 -7.94 2.37
N ASP A 73 3.80 -8.00 1.86
CA ASP A 73 4.88 -8.76 2.47
C ASP A 73 5.15 -8.28 3.90
N THR A 74 5.06 -6.97 4.15
CA THR A 74 5.20 -6.39 5.50
C THR A 74 4.05 -6.82 6.43
N LEU A 75 2.82 -6.93 5.92
CA LEU A 75 1.69 -7.44 6.71
C LEU A 75 1.84 -8.93 7.03
N ASP A 76 2.39 -9.71 6.09
CA ASP A 76 2.66 -11.14 6.26
C ASP A 76 3.79 -11.42 7.28
N GLU A 77 4.64 -10.43 7.58
CA GLU A 77 5.62 -10.51 8.68
C GLU A 77 4.96 -10.49 10.07
N ILE A 78 3.73 -9.97 10.20
CA ILE A 78 3.05 -9.87 11.50
C ILE A 78 2.50 -11.26 11.90
N PRO A 79 2.95 -11.84 13.02
CA PRO A 79 2.42 -13.12 13.47
C PRO A 79 0.90 -13.04 13.73
N PRO A 80 0.11 -14.07 13.39
CA PRO A 80 -1.36 -14.02 13.50
C PRO A 80 -1.92 -13.71 14.89
N LEU A 81 -1.13 -13.93 15.95
CA LEU A 81 -1.52 -13.68 17.34
C LEU A 81 -0.99 -12.35 17.89
N GLU A 82 -0.16 -11.64 17.13
CA GLU A 82 0.47 -10.38 17.53
C GLU A 82 -0.10 -9.16 16.77
N GLY A 83 -0.84 -9.41 15.69
CA GLY A 83 -1.53 -8.39 14.91
C GLY A 83 -2.93 -8.03 15.42
N PRO A 84 -3.52 -6.95 14.89
CA PRO A 84 -4.92 -6.62 15.13
C PRO A 84 -5.86 -7.67 14.52
N PRO A 85 -7.08 -7.82 15.05
CA PRO A 85 -8.04 -8.83 14.57
C PRO A 85 -8.42 -8.65 13.09
N ASP A 86 -8.33 -7.42 12.58
CA ASP A 86 -8.66 -7.07 11.20
C ASP A 86 -7.49 -7.28 10.21
N LEU A 87 -6.31 -7.70 10.69
CA LEU A 87 -5.12 -7.90 9.85
C LEU A 87 -5.38 -8.78 8.61
N PRO A 88 -6.09 -9.94 8.69
CA PRO A 88 -6.35 -10.75 7.51
C PRO A 88 -7.22 -10.03 6.46
N MET A 89 -8.15 -9.19 6.91
CA MET A 89 -8.99 -8.40 6.01
C MET A 89 -8.13 -7.34 5.28
N TRP A 90 -7.26 -6.64 5.99
CA TRP A 90 -6.37 -5.67 5.37
C TRP A 90 -5.37 -6.31 4.39
N ALA A 91 -4.75 -7.44 4.76
CA ALA A 91 -3.87 -8.19 3.86
C ALA A 91 -4.61 -8.62 2.58
N TRP A 92 -5.85 -9.09 2.70
CA TRP A 92 -6.68 -9.41 1.54
C TRP A 92 -6.94 -8.21 0.63
N HIS A 93 -7.28 -7.05 1.20
CA HIS A 93 -7.46 -5.83 0.42
C HIS A 93 -6.18 -5.39 -0.29
N VAL A 94 -5.03 -5.46 0.36
CA VAL A 94 -3.74 -5.13 -0.28
C VAL A 94 -3.43 -6.10 -1.42
N ALA A 95 -3.69 -7.40 -1.24
CA ALA A 95 -3.52 -8.39 -2.31
C ALA A 95 -4.42 -8.09 -3.53
N ASP A 96 -5.64 -7.61 -3.31
CA ASP A 96 -6.54 -7.17 -4.40
C ASP A 96 -6.02 -5.93 -5.13
N LEU A 97 -5.44 -4.97 -4.39
CA LEU A 97 -4.77 -3.80 -4.97
C LEU A 97 -3.57 -4.21 -5.83
N VAL A 98 -2.74 -5.16 -5.37
CA VAL A 98 -1.60 -5.68 -6.15
C VAL A 98 -2.08 -6.27 -7.48
N ARG A 99 -3.14 -7.08 -7.46
CA ARG A 99 -3.73 -7.65 -8.67
C ARG A 99 -4.22 -6.55 -9.61
N SER A 100 -4.97 -5.58 -9.09
CA SER A 100 -5.51 -4.47 -9.87
C SER A 100 -4.41 -3.60 -10.50
N ALA A 101 -3.31 -3.35 -9.78
CA ALA A 101 -2.19 -2.57 -10.29
C ALA A 101 -1.47 -3.27 -11.46
N LYS A 102 -1.27 -4.59 -11.37
CA LYS A 102 -0.69 -5.39 -12.47
C LYS A 102 -1.57 -5.34 -13.72
N ASP A 103 -2.89 -5.39 -13.55
CA ASP A 103 -3.85 -5.27 -14.66
C ASP A 103 -3.86 -3.88 -15.31
N ILE A 104 -3.51 -2.83 -14.55
CA ILE A 104 -3.39 -1.46 -15.05
C ILE A 104 -2.08 -1.27 -15.83
N GLU A 105 -0.96 -1.81 -15.36
CA GLU A 105 0.33 -1.71 -16.06
C GLU A 105 0.38 -2.51 -17.37
N ALA A 106 -0.39 -3.59 -17.47
CA ALA A 106 -0.48 -4.41 -18.68
C ALA A 106 -1.25 -3.74 -19.84
N ARG A 107 -1.81 -2.54 -19.65
CA ARG A 107 -2.65 -1.82 -20.61
C ARG A 107 -1.95 -0.58 -21.18
#